data_AF-E7RFU7-F1
#
_entry.id   AF-E7RFU7-F1
#
_cell.length_a   1.000
_cell.length_b   1.000
_cell.length_c   1.000
_cell.angle_alpha   90.00
_cell.angle_beta   90.00
_cell.angle_gamma   90.00
#
_symmetry.space_group_name_H-M   'P 1'
#
loop_
_entity.id
_entity.type
_entity.pdbx_description
1 polymer ?
#
loop_
_entity_poly.entity_id
_entity_poly.type
_entity_poly.pdbx_seq_one_letter_code
_entity_poly.pdbx_strand_id
1 'polypeptide(L)'
;MWLETVYTFLYYFSLMYLPWLLLMISVYLFVVGVAFESLRRMIIGFLVFLPNLIALLFLDIEPLLYMTLLLPFFQVVLAIRYYRQEKVRTKA
;
A
#
# COMPACT_ATOMS: atom_id res chain seq x y z
N MET A 1 -5.90 1.47 -31.10
CA MET A 1 -5.23 0.15 -31.02
C MET A 1 -4.11 0.11 -29.98
N TRP A 2 -2.86 0.54 -30.22
CA TRP A 2 -1.76 0.40 -29.23
C TRP A 2 -2.03 1.09 -27.88
N LEU A 3 -2.56 2.32 -27.92
CA LEU A 3 -2.92 3.09 -26.72
C LEU A 3 -4.03 2.42 -25.90
N GLU A 4 -5.02 1.83 -26.56
CA GLU A 4 -6.10 1.10 -25.91
C GLU A 4 -5.57 -0.18 -25.29
N THR A 5 -4.71 -0.93 -25.99
CA THR A 5 -4.09 -2.14 -25.44
C THR A 5 -3.29 -1.83 -24.17
N VAL A 6 -2.53 -0.73 -24.16
CA VAL A 6 -1.77 -0.28 -22.98
C VAL A 6 -2.69 0.17 -21.85
N TYR A 7 -3.77 0.91 -22.17
CA TYR A 7 -4.76 1.34 -21.18
C TYR A 7 -5.47 0.15 -20.52
N THR A 8 -5.94 -0.80 -21.33
CA THR A 8 -6.60 -2.01 -20.85
C THR A 8 -5.65 -2.85 -20.01
N PHE A 9 -4.38 -2.99 -20.43
CA PHE A 9 -3.36 -3.67 -19.64
C PHE A 9 -3.15 -2.99 -18.28
N LEU A 10 -2.92 -1.68 -18.26
CA LEU A 10 -2.71 -0.92 -17.02
C LEU A 10 -3.92 -1.02 -16.09
N TYR A 11 -5.13 -0.95 -16.63
CA TYR A 11 -6.37 -1.07 -15.88
C TYR A 11 -6.47 -2.44 -15.20
N TYR A 12 -6.37 -3.55 -15.95
CA TYR A 12 -6.44 -4.89 -15.37
C TYR A 12 -5.26 -5.18 -14.43
N PHE A 13 -4.06 -4.68 -14.75
CA PHE A 13 -2.89 -4.81 -13.88
C PHE A 13 -3.13 -4.11 -12.52
N SER A 14 -3.66 -2.89 -12.56
CA SER A 14 -3.91 -2.07 -11.36
C SER A 14 -5.04 -2.62 -10.50
N LEU A 15 -6.07 -3.20 -11.10
CA LEU A 15 -7.20 -3.77 -10.35
C LEU A 15 -6.91 -5.17 -9.82
N MET A 16 -6.22 -5.98 -10.61
CA MET A 16 -6.17 -7.43 -10.37
C MET A 16 -4.83 -7.91 -9.81
N TYR A 17 -3.71 -7.22 -10.09
CA TYR A 17 -2.37 -7.66 -9.66
C TYR A 17 -1.74 -6.72 -8.62
N LEU A 18 -1.93 -5.41 -8.79
CA LEU A 18 -1.36 -4.39 -7.89
C LEU A 18 -1.83 -4.54 -6.43
N PRO A 19 -3.10 -4.85 -6.11
CA PRO A 19 -3.53 -5.03 -4.72
C PRO A 19 -2.85 -6.23 -4.05
N TRP A 20 -2.66 -7.33 -4.79
CA TRP A 20 -1.97 -8.53 -4.28
C TRP A 20 -0.49 -8.29 -4.04
N LEU A 21 0.18 -7.55 -4.94
CA LEU A 21 1.57 -7.13 -4.73
C LEU A 21 1.71 -6.24 -3.50
N LEU A 22 0.83 -5.24 -3.34
CA LEU A 22 0.82 -4.35 -2.18
C LEU A 22 0.54 -5.10 -0.87
N LEU A 23 -0.36 -6.08 -0.90
CA LEU A 23 -0.66 -6.94 0.26
C LEU A 23 0.56 -7.79 0.65
N MET A 24 1.25 -8.41 -0.32
CA MET A 24 2.46 -9.19 -0.05
C MET A 24 3.57 -8.31 0.57
N ILE A 25 3.74 -7.08 0.06
CA ILE A 25 4.69 -6.11 0.62
C ILE A 25 4.29 -5.73 2.06
N SER A 26 3.01 -5.50 2.33
CA SER A 26 2.56 -5.10 3.66
C SER A 26 2.72 -6.23 4.68
N VAL A 27 2.41 -7.48 4.29
CA VAL A 27 2.62 -8.67 5.12
C VAL A 27 4.10 -8.84 5.42
N TYR A 28 4.97 -8.72 4.42
CA TYR A 28 6.42 -8.77 4.61
C TYR A 28 6.91 -7.69 5.59
N LEU A 29 6.49 -6.43 5.40
CA LEU A 29 6.85 -5.32 6.30
C LEU A 29 6.35 -5.54 7.73
N PHE A 30 5.16 -6.12 7.90
CA PHE A 30 4.60 -6.45 9.19
C PHE A 30 5.40 -7.56 9.90
N VAL A 31 5.69 -8.67 9.20
CA VAL A 31 6.50 -9.78 9.73
C VAL A 31 7.90 -9.31 10.11
N VAL A 32 8.55 -8.51 9.25
CA VAL A 32 9.83 -7.87 9.56
C VAL A 32 9.66 -6.94 10.77
N GLY A 33 8.58 -6.17 10.86
CA GLY A 33 8.35 -5.30 12.01
C GLY A 33 8.25 -6.05 13.33
N VAL A 34 7.55 -7.20 13.34
CA VAL A 34 7.46 -8.10 14.49
C VAL A 34 8.83 -8.69 14.82
N ALA A 35 9.55 -9.21 13.82
CA ALA A 35 10.85 -9.88 14.02
C ALA A 35 11.95 -8.95 14.57
N PHE A 36 11.89 -7.65 14.26
CA PHE A 36 12.86 -6.66 14.73
C PHE A 36 12.39 -5.88 15.97
N GLU A 37 11.31 -6.32 16.64
CA GLU A 37 10.68 -5.65 17.80
C GLU A 37 10.46 -4.13 17.62
N SER A 38 10.31 -3.71 16.36
CA SER A 38 10.18 -2.30 16.03
C SER A 38 8.71 -1.97 15.92
N LEU A 39 8.15 -1.42 17.00
CA LEU A 39 6.77 -0.91 17.05
C LEU A 39 6.47 0.00 15.85
N ARG A 40 7.47 0.75 15.37
CA ARG A 40 7.40 1.57 14.15
C ARG A 40 7.12 0.79 12.89
N ARG A 41 7.87 -0.27 12.64
CA ARG A 41 7.72 -1.10 11.44
C ARG A 41 6.41 -1.89 11.51
N MET A 42 5.99 -2.30 12.71
CA MET A 42 4.65 -2.86 12.92
C MET A 42 3.53 -1.86 12.58
N ILE A 43 3.60 -0.62 13.06
CA ILE A 43 2.58 0.40 12.78
C ILE A 43 2.54 0.73 11.28
N ILE A 44 3.69 0.89 10.62
CA ILE A 44 3.76 1.13 9.17
C ILE A 44 3.18 -0.07 8.41
N GLY A 45 3.59 -1.28 8.77
CA GLY A 45 3.07 -2.52 8.17
C GLY A 45 1.56 -2.65 8.34
N PHE A 46 1.04 -2.35 9.53
CA PHE A 46 -0.39 -2.38 9.83
C PHE A 46 -1.17 -1.30 9.07
N LEU A 47 -0.63 -0.09 8.99
CA LEU A 47 -1.20 1.01 8.20
C LEU A 47 -1.30 0.64 6.73
N VAL A 48 -0.28 -0.01 6.15
CA VAL A 48 -0.33 -0.46 4.74
C VAL A 48 -1.22 -1.70 4.57
N PHE A 49 -1.27 -2.58 5.57
CA PHE A 49 -2.05 -3.82 5.51
C PHE A 49 -3.56 -3.57 5.58
N LEU A 50 -4.02 -2.72 6.51
CA LEU A 50 -5.45 -2.55 6.80
C LEU A 50 -6.28 -2.11 5.57
N PRO A 51 -5.89 -1.09 4.80
CA PRO A 51 -6.65 -0.68 3.62
C PRO A 51 -6.47 -1.61 2.44
N ASN A 52 -5.33 -2.31 2.30
CA ASN A 52 -5.20 -3.36 1.29
C ASN A 52 -6.14 -4.53 1.58
N LEU A 53 -6.27 -4.92 2.85
CA LEU A 53 -7.25 -5.92 3.28
C LEU A 53 -8.68 -5.45 3.00
N ILE A 54 -9.00 -4.19 3.33
CA ILE A 54 -10.30 -3.58 3.05
C ILE A 54 -10.58 -3.52 1.53
N ALA A 55 -9.60 -3.13 0.71
CA ALA A 55 -9.72 -3.12 -0.74
C ALA A 55 -10.02 -4.52 -1.29
N LEU A 56 -9.42 -5.56 -0.69
CA LEU A 56 -9.63 -6.95 -1.05
C LEU A 56 -11.03 -7.46 -0.65
N LEU A 57 -11.58 -6.96 0.47
CA LEU A 57 -12.96 -7.26 0.88
C LEU A 57 -14.01 -6.59 -0.03
N PHE A 58 -13.63 -5.52 -0.72
CA PHE A 58 -14.50 -4.77 -1.63
C PHE A 58 -14.14 -4.97 -3.11
N LEU A 59 -13.37 -6.01 -3.43
CA LEU A 59 -12.96 -6.33 -4.81
C LEU A 59 -14.16 -6.57 -5.73
N ASP A 60 -15.25 -7.12 -5.18
CA ASP A 60 -16.51 -7.34 -5.88
C ASP A 60 -17.37 -6.07 -6.03
N ILE A 61 -16.99 -4.97 -5.37
CA ILE A 61 -17.70 -3.68 -5.42
C ILE A 61 -16.81 -2.63 -6.08
N GLU A 62 -16.84 -2.60 -7.42
CA GLU A 62 -16.05 -1.70 -8.28
C GLU A 62 -15.90 -0.24 -7.78
N PRO A 63 -16.96 0.49 -7.40
CA PRO A 63 -16.82 1.88 -6.95
C PRO A 63 -16.03 2.04 -5.64
N LEU A 64 -16.17 1.09 -4.72
CA LEU A 64 -15.42 1.08 -3.46
C LEU A 64 -13.97 0.69 -3.71
N LEU A 65 -13.72 -0.26 -4.62
CA LEU A 65 -12.39 -0.64 -5.04
C LEU A 65 -11.59 0.57 -5.54
N TYR A 66 -12.17 1.42 -6.40
CA TYR A 66 -11.50 2.63 -6.89
C TYR A 66 -11.15 3.63 -5.78
N MET A 67 -12.05 3.84 -4.82
CA MET A 67 -11.75 4.71 -3.67
C MET A 67 -10.63 4.12 -2.79
N THR A 68 -10.64 2.79 -2.62
CA THR A 68 -9.60 2.09 -1.85
C THR A 68 -8.26 1.99 -2.55
N LEU A 69 -8.19 2.14 -3.88
CA LEU A 69 -6.94 2.17 -4.64
C LEU A 69 -6.16 3.49 -4.48
N LEU A 70 -6.83 4.60 -4.16
CA LEU A 70 -6.16 5.87 -3.86
C LEU A 70 -5.49 5.87 -2.48
N LEU A 71 -6.00 5.07 -1.54
CA LEU A 71 -5.49 4.96 -0.17
C LEU A 71 -4.01 4.52 -0.12
N PRO A 72 -3.56 3.47 -0.84
CA PRO A 72 -2.15 3.07 -0.90
C PRO A 72 -1.20 4.20 -1.32
N PHE A 73 -1.57 5.02 -2.32
CA PHE A 73 -0.74 6.14 -2.76
C PHE A 73 -0.57 7.20 -1.68
N PHE A 74 -1.66 7.54 -0.99
CA PHE A 74 -1.63 8.50 0.12
C PHE A 74 -0.75 7.98 1.27
N GLN A 75 -0.75 6.67 1.50
CA GLN A 75 0.06 6.02 2.53
C GLN A 75 1.55 6.01 2.23
N VAL A 76 1.95 5.76 0.99
CA VAL A 76 3.36 5.86 0.59
C VAL A 76 3.86 7.28 0.84
N VAL A 77 3.06 8.31 0.50
CA VAL A 77 3.41 9.72 0.74
C VAL A 77 3.54 10.02 2.23
N LEU A 78 2.59 9.58 3.05
CA LEU A 78 2.65 9.77 4.51
C LEU A 78 3.83 9.04 5.15
N ALA A 79 4.09 7.79 4.73
CA ALA A 79 5.23 7.01 5.21
C ALA A 79 6.56 7.70 4.87
N ILE A 80 6.72 8.21 3.64
CA ILE A 80 7.91 8.98 3.23
C ILE A 80 8.06 10.26 4.07
N ARG A 81 6.97 11.01 4.28
CA ARG A 81 6.98 12.22 5.12
C ARG A 81 7.40 11.92 6.55
N TYR A 82 6.83 10.88 7.15
CA TYR A 82 7.16 10.45 8.50
C TYR A 82 8.63 10.04 8.59
N TYR A 83 9.12 9.22 7.66
CA TYR A 83 10.53 8.79 7.63
C TYR A 83 11.53 9.95 7.46
N ARG A 84 11.16 10.97 6.66
CA ARG A 84 11.97 12.18 6.49
C ARG A 84 12.04 13.02 7.77
N GLN A 85 10.91 13.25 8.45
CA GLN A 85 10.88 14.02 9.69
C GLN A 85 11.65 13.34 10.81
N GLU A 86 11.62 12.01 10.85
CA GLU A 86 12.35 11.23 11.82
C GLU A 86 13.87 11.38 11.70
N LYS A 87 14.38 11.30 10.46
CA LYS A 87 15.82 11.46 10.18
C LYS A 87 16.34 12.85 10.56
N VAL A 88 15.48 13.86 10.54
CA VAL A 88 15.78 15.21 11.02
C VAL A 88 15.83 15.25 12.55
N ARG A 89 14.92 14.55 13.24
CA ARG A 89 14.87 14.50 14.71
C ARG A 89 16.03 13.74 15.35
N THR A 90 16.51 12.65 14.75
CA THR A 90 17.66 11.88 15.26
C THR A 90 19.03 12.52 15.00
N LYS A 91 19.07 13.63 14.25
CA LYS A 91 20.31 14.38 13.94
C LYS A 91 20.43 15.68 14.72
N ALA A 92 19.42 16.07 15.48
CA ALA A 92 19.43 17.18 16.42
C ALA A 92 19.70 16.65 17.83
#